data_AF-A0A928SZ50-F1
#
_entry.id   AF-A0A928SZ50-F1
#
_cell.length_a   1.000
_cell.length_b   1.000
_cell.length_c   1.000
_cell.angle_alpha   90.00
_cell.angle_beta   90.00
_cell.angle_gamma   90.00
#
_symmetry.space_group_name_H-M   'P 1'
#
loop_
_entity.id
_entity.type
_entity.pdbx_description
1 polymer ?
#
loop_
_entity_poly.entity_id
_entity_poly.type
_entity_poly.pdbx_seq_one_letter_code
_entity_poly.pdbx_strand_id
1 'polypeptide(L)'
;MLYQTVAEHWPAFLERAEEHGGLPRFVVKEFEEYLRCGRLEHGCLHLVCRECGYSELVAFSCKQRGFCPSCLGRRMADTAVHLEQSVLPRVPIRHWICSLPWGLRALLGYDRKLCAEVVSAFMAEVDRSLRWRAKRQLGLASVADAHTGGVAAVQRTDSALRLNVHLRRPGADEERARRSGAIHEPGDGPAQRARHAGRALSFHLRRPHPCAALPLRRSSRRAHARQSARRAGEDLARQEAAGRVHAGRSRSCPGRPEDQRRDDRRCASNSTQR
;
A
#
# COMPACT_ATOMS: atom_id res chain seq x y z
N MET A 1 3.43 10.24 -16.86
CA MET A 1 4.74 10.84 -16.51
C MET A 1 5.57 9.94 -15.60
N LEU A 2 5.35 9.85 -14.27
CA LEU A 2 6.25 9.09 -13.37
C LEU A 2 6.52 7.64 -13.81
N TYR A 3 5.48 6.89 -14.16
CA TYR A 3 5.65 5.48 -14.60
C TYR A 3 6.53 5.37 -15.83
N GLN A 4 6.30 6.22 -16.85
CA GLN A 4 7.06 6.20 -18.10
C GLN A 4 8.52 6.53 -17.83
N THR A 5 8.80 7.59 -17.06
CA THR A 5 10.15 7.98 -16.66
C THR A 5 10.89 6.85 -15.95
N VAL A 6 10.23 6.18 -15.00
CA VAL A 6 10.86 5.06 -14.28
C VAL A 6 11.04 3.86 -15.20
N ALA A 7 10.04 3.49 -16.01
CA ALA A 7 10.13 2.34 -16.91
C ALA A 7 11.25 2.50 -17.94
N GLU A 8 11.43 3.71 -18.46
CA GLU A 8 12.45 4.03 -19.45
C GLU A 8 13.87 4.06 -18.86
N HIS A 9 14.05 4.67 -17.69
CA HIS A 9 15.39 4.91 -17.15
C HIS A 9 15.85 3.92 -16.08
N TRP A 10 14.96 3.11 -15.50
CA TRP A 10 15.31 2.19 -14.41
C TRP A 10 16.40 1.17 -14.78
N PRO A 11 16.37 0.50 -15.95
CA PRO A 11 17.41 -0.48 -16.31
C PRO A 11 18.82 0.16 -16.37
N ALA A 12 18.97 1.27 -17.08
CA ALA A 12 20.25 1.97 -17.21
C ALA A 12 20.70 2.63 -15.89
N PHE A 13 19.76 3.00 -15.02
CA PHE A 13 20.08 3.46 -13.67
C PHE A 13 20.63 2.33 -12.80
N LEU A 14 20.02 1.15 -12.86
CA LEU A 14 20.44 -0.01 -12.08
C LEU A 14 21.85 -0.48 -12.49
N GLU A 15 22.12 -0.57 -13.80
CA GLU A 15 23.44 -0.93 -14.32
C GLU A 15 24.55 0.01 -13.80
N ARG A 16 24.35 1.32 -13.93
CA ARG A 16 25.29 2.32 -13.39
C ARG A 16 25.43 2.26 -11.87
N ALA A 17 24.37 1.91 -11.16
CA ALA A 17 24.45 1.77 -9.70
C ALA A 17 25.28 0.55 -9.29
N GLU A 18 25.20 -0.56 -10.03
CA GLU A 18 26.02 -1.75 -9.80
C GLU A 18 27.52 -1.46 -9.95
N GLU A 19 27.91 -0.59 -10.89
CA GLU A 19 29.31 -0.12 -11.03
C GLU A 19 29.82 0.60 -9.76
N HIS A 20 28.91 1.11 -8.92
CA HIS A 20 29.22 1.89 -7.71
C HIS A 20 28.86 1.15 -6.41
N GLY A 21 28.78 -0.19 -6.45
CA GLY A 21 28.49 -1.02 -5.26
C GLY A 21 27.01 -1.37 -5.07
N GLY A 22 26.17 -1.10 -6.06
CA GLY A 22 24.78 -1.54 -6.13
C GLY A 22 23.82 -0.74 -5.26
N LEU A 23 22.53 -1.06 -5.38
CA LEU A 23 21.47 -0.46 -4.56
C LEU A 23 21.05 -1.40 -3.44
N PRO A 24 20.61 -0.86 -2.28
CA PRO A 24 19.97 -1.68 -1.27
C PRO A 24 18.78 -2.46 -1.85
N ARG A 25 18.67 -3.74 -1.50
CA ARG A 25 17.63 -4.65 -2.04
C ARG A 25 16.20 -4.10 -1.92
N PHE A 26 15.90 -3.34 -0.87
CA PHE A 26 14.58 -2.75 -0.69
C PHE A 26 14.27 -1.65 -1.73
N VAL A 27 15.29 -0.94 -2.21
CA VAL A 27 15.14 0.07 -3.27
C VAL A 27 14.83 -0.61 -4.58
N VAL A 28 15.62 -1.61 -4.97
CA VAL A 28 15.40 -2.40 -6.20
C VAL A 28 13.99 -2.99 -6.20
N LYS A 29 13.60 -3.63 -5.10
CA LYS A 29 12.25 -4.20 -4.93
C LYS A 29 11.15 -3.15 -5.10
N GLU A 30 11.28 -1.96 -4.50
CA GLU A 30 10.27 -0.89 -4.59
C GLU A 30 10.04 -0.48 -6.06
N PHE A 31 11.11 -0.29 -6.83
CA PHE A 31 11.04 0.10 -8.24
C PHE A 31 10.43 -1.02 -9.11
N GLU A 32 10.88 -2.26 -8.94
CA GLU A 32 10.34 -3.40 -9.70
C GLU A 32 8.88 -3.69 -9.36
N GLU A 33 8.48 -3.60 -8.10
CA GLU A 33 7.07 -3.76 -7.72
C GLU A 33 6.22 -2.59 -8.20
N TYR A 34 6.76 -1.37 -8.22
CA TYR A 34 6.09 -0.21 -8.82
C TYR A 34 5.81 -0.43 -10.31
N LEU A 35 6.79 -0.89 -11.08
CA LEU A 35 6.66 -1.16 -12.52
C LEU A 35 5.63 -2.27 -12.83
N ARG A 36 5.38 -3.16 -11.87
CA ARG A 36 4.35 -4.20 -11.98
C ARG A 36 2.96 -3.75 -11.51
N CYS A 37 2.88 -2.64 -10.77
CA CYS A 37 1.66 -2.22 -10.09
C CYS A 37 0.53 -1.89 -11.07
N GLY A 38 -0.63 -2.53 -10.90
CA GLY A 38 -1.83 -2.22 -11.67
C GLY A 38 -1.84 -2.79 -13.10
N ARG A 39 -0.92 -3.69 -13.46
CA ARG A 39 -0.91 -4.35 -14.76
C ARG A 39 -1.45 -5.78 -14.66
N LEU A 40 -2.37 -6.12 -15.56
CA LEU A 40 -3.03 -7.44 -15.57
C LEU A 40 -2.06 -8.60 -15.84
N GLU A 41 -1.01 -8.35 -16.64
CA GLU A 41 0.03 -9.34 -16.97
C GLU A 41 0.85 -9.82 -15.75
N HIS A 42 0.82 -9.07 -14.65
CA HIS A 42 1.48 -9.44 -13.39
C HIS A 42 0.52 -9.99 -12.33
N GLY A 43 -0.70 -10.36 -12.76
CA GLY A 43 -1.72 -10.95 -11.91
C GLY A 43 -2.91 -10.03 -11.66
N CYS A 44 -4.07 -10.66 -11.59
CA CYS A 44 -5.33 -9.98 -11.34
C CYS A 44 -6.30 -10.89 -10.58
N LEU A 45 -7.35 -10.28 -10.04
CA LEU A 45 -8.49 -10.96 -9.47
C LEU A 45 -9.70 -10.73 -10.38
N HIS A 46 -10.37 -11.82 -10.77
CA HIS A 46 -11.67 -11.74 -11.46
C HIS A 46 -12.79 -11.68 -10.43
N LEU A 47 -13.40 -10.50 -10.30
CA LEU A 47 -14.55 -10.27 -9.46
C LEU A 47 -15.81 -10.51 -10.26
N VAL A 48 -16.69 -11.38 -9.77
CA VAL A 48 -17.98 -11.68 -10.41
C VAL A 48 -19.09 -11.50 -9.38
N CYS A 49 -20.06 -10.66 -9.71
CA CYS A 49 -21.30 -10.52 -8.96
C CYS A 49 -22.23 -11.70 -9.28
N ARG A 50 -22.62 -12.47 -8.25
CA ARG A 50 -23.51 -13.62 -8.43
C ARG A 50 -24.97 -13.27 -8.67
N GLU A 51 -25.36 -12.02 -8.40
CA GLU A 51 -26.74 -11.57 -8.52
C GLU A 51 -27.04 -10.99 -9.91
N CYS A 52 -26.15 -10.15 -10.44
CA CYS A 52 -26.34 -9.49 -11.74
C CYS A 52 -25.37 -9.97 -12.85
N GLY A 53 -24.45 -10.88 -12.54
CA GLY A 53 -23.46 -11.38 -13.50
C GLY A 53 -22.34 -10.39 -13.88
N TYR A 54 -22.37 -9.15 -13.37
CA TYR A 54 -21.30 -8.17 -13.61
C TYR A 54 -19.94 -8.75 -13.23
N SER A 55 -18.94 -8.55 -14.09
CA SER A 55 -17.58 -8.97 -13.77
C SER A 55 -16.52 -7.94 -14.14
N GLU A 56 -15.45 -7.91 -13.36
CA GLU A 56 -14.32 -7.00 -13.54
C GLU A 56 -13.01 -7.71 -13.19
N LEU A 57 -11.96 -7.44 -13.98
CA LEU A 57 -10.60 -7.82 -13.65
C LEU A 57 -9.93 -6.69 -12.89
N VAL A 58 -9.46 -6.98 -11.68
CA VAL A 58 -8.73 -6.04 -10.83
C VAL A 58 -7.28 -6.46 -10.76
N ALA A 59 -6.39 -5.68 -11.36
CA ALA A 59 -4.95 -5.91 -11.29
C ALA A 59 -4.42 -5.81 -9.86
N PHE A 60 -3.37 -6.54 -9.55
CA PHE A 60 -2.71 -6.44 -8.24
C PHE A 60 -1.98 -5.11 -8.06
N SER A 61 -1.99 -4.62 -6.83
CA SER A 61 -1.29 -3.42 -6.41
C SER A 61 0.03 -3.77 -5.73
N CYS A 62 1.07 -2.96 -5.91
CA CYS A 62 2.37 -3.21 -5.27
C CYS A 62 2.32 -3.06 -3.74
N LYS A 63 1.33 -2.34 -3.21
CA LYS A 63 1.11 -2.06 -1.77
C LYS A 63 2.29 -1.38 -1.06
N GLN A 64 3.32 -0.99 -1.82
CA GLN A 64 4.50 -0.33 -1.32
C GLN A 64 4.19 1.07 -0.81
N ARG A 65 5.18 1.67 -0.14
CA ARG A 65 5.03 2.94 0.58
C ARG A 65 6.05 4.00 0.17
N GLY A 66 6.86 3.75 -0.86
CA GLY A 66 7.86 4.70 -1.35
C GLY A 66 7.21 5.82 -2.15
N PHE A 67 6.82 5.53 -3.39
CA PHE A 67 6.41 6.58 -4.33
C PHE A 67 5.27 6.22 -5.28
N CYS A 68 4.74 4.98 -5.23
CA CYS A 68 3.63 4.56 -6.09
C CYS A 68 2.37 5.43 -5.84
N PRO A 69 1.95 6.30 -6.79
CA PRO A 69 0.86 7.25 -6.54
C PRO A 69 -0.49 6.55 -6.29
N SER A 70 -0.77 5.46 -7.00
CA SER A 70 -2.00 4.69 -6.84
C SER A 70 -2.10 4.03 -5.47
N CYS A 71 -1.02 3.40 -4.99
CA CYS A 71 -1.01 2.72 -3.69
C CYS A 71 -0.98 3.72 -2.53
N LEU A 72 -0.15 4.77 -2.63
CA LEU A 72 -0.10 5.83 -1.63
C LEU A 72 -1.41 6.60 -1.57
N GLY A 73 -1.98 6.97 -2.71
CA GLY A 73 -3.27 7.65 -2.80
C GLY A 73 -4.40 6.81 -2.21
N ARG A 74 -4.45 5.50 -2.54
CA ARG A 74 -5.44 4.60 -1.94
C ARG A 74 -5.28 4.49 -0.42
N ARG A 75 -4.04 4.33 0.07
CA ARG A 75 -3.75 4.27 1.51
C ARG A 75 -4.14 5.56 2.21
N MET A 76 -3.86 6.72 1.62
CA MET A 76 -4.24 8.02 2.15
C MET A 76 -5.77 8.15 2.24
N ALA A 77 -6.49 7.80 1.18
CA ALA A 77 -7.95 7.85 1.15
C ALA A 77 -8.57 6.91 2.19
N ASP A 78 -8.14 5.64 2.24
CA ASP A 78 -8.65 4.67 3.21
C ASP A 78 -8.34 5.10 4.66
N THR A 79 -7.15 5.67 4.90
CA THR A 79 -6.77 6.20 6.22
C THR A 79 -7.63 7.41 6.59
N ALA A 80 -7.87 8.34 5.65
CA ALA A 80 -8.69 9.52 5.91
C ALA A 80 -10.12 9.13 6.30
N VAL A 81 -10.74 8.20 5.56
CA VAL A 81 -12.09 7.69 5.87
C VAL A 81 -12.11 7.03 7.24
N HIS A 82 -11.13 6.19 7.57
CA HIS A 82 -11.07 5.56 8.89
C HIS A 82 -10.89 6.58 10.01
N LEU A 83 -10.03 7.57 9.81
CA LEU A 83 -9.82 8.63 10.78
C LEU A 83 -11.10 9.43 11.02
N GLU A 84 -11.79 9.86 9.97
CA GLU A 84 -13.05 10.61 10.06
C GLU A 84 -14.17 9.79 10.72
N GLN A 85 -14.33 8.53 10.33
CA GLN A 85 -15.50 7.74 10.72
C GLN A 85 -15.34 7.01 12.05
N SER A 86 -14.10 6.78 12.52
CA SER A 86 -13.85 5.85 13.62
C SER A 86 -12.86 6.34 14.67
N VAL A 87 -12.06 7.37 14.40
CA VAL A 87 -10.97 7.80 15.31
C VAL A 87 -11.16 9.23 15.80
N LEU A 88 -11.45 10.16 14.90
CA LEU A 88 -11.52 11.57 15.19
C LEU A 88 -12.92 11.94 15.70
N PRO A 89 -13.03 12.59 16.88
CA PRO A 89 -14.30 13.11 17.34
C PRO A 89 -14.75 14.32 16.51
N ARG A 90 -16.05 14.62 16.55
CA ARG A 90 -16.63 15.83 15.92
C ARG A 90 -16.34 17.07 16.75
N VAL A 91 -15.08 17.50 16.73
CA VAL A 91 -14.57 18.71 17.40
C VAL A 91 -13.61 19.42 16.46
N PRO A 92 -13.31 20.71 16.66
CA PRO A 92 -12.26 21.38 15.89
C PRO A 92 -10.94 20.62 15.95
N ILE A 93 -10.27 20.47 14.80
CA ILE A 93 -9.00 19.75 14.67
C ILE A 93 -7.91 20.72 14.25
N ARG A 94 -6.78 20.72 14.97
CA ARG A 94 -5.59 21.48 14.61
C ARG A 94 -4.56 20.58 13.95
N HIS A 95 -3.96 21.11 12.89
CA HIS A 95 -2.87 20.48 12.18
C HIS A 95 -1.54 21.10 12.61
N TRP A 96 -0.62 20.25 13.09
CA TRP A 96 0.74 20.63 13.44
C TRP A 96 1.74 19.99 12.48
N ILE A 97 2.74 20.76 12.07
CA ILE A 97 3.85 20.28 11.23
C ILE A 97 5.15 20.51 11.98
N CYS A 98 5.92 19.45 12.20
CA CYS A 98 7.28 19.52 12.72
C CYS A 98 8.27 19.35 11.56
N SER A 99 8.88 20.46 11.17
CA SER A 99 9.97 20.50 10.20
C SER A 99 11.31 20.33 10.93
N LEU A 100 12.05 19.30 10.56
CA LEU A 100 13.29 18.92 11.23
C LEU A 100 14.50 19.59 10.57
N PRO A 101 15.60 19.87 11.32
CA PRO A 101 16.86 20.34 10.77
C PRO A 101 17.38 19.39 9.67
N TRP A 102 18.03 19.92 8.65
CA TRP A 102 18.45 19.15 7.47
C TRP A 102 19.26 17.90 7.82
N GLY A 103 20.29 18.03 8.67
CA GLY A 103 21.15 16.91 9.07
C GLY A 103 20.41 15.77 9.79
N LEU A 104 19.31 16.09 10.48
CA LEU A 104 18.53 15.09 11.22
C LEU A 104 17.62 14.26 10.29
N ARG A 105 17.24 14.78 9.12
CA ARG A 105 16.32 14.11 8.19
C ARG A 105 16.91 12.81 7.64
N ALA A 106 18.21 12.78 7.36
CA ALA A 106 18.91 11.58 6.91
C ALA A 106 18.89 10.50 7.97
N LEU A 107 19.27 10.85 9.21
CA LEU A 107 19.28 9.93 10.35
C LEU A 107 17.89 9.33 10.59
N LEU A 108 16.84 10.16 10.64
CA LEU A 108 15.47 9.70 10.85
C LEU A 108 14.90 8.91 9.66
N GLY A 109 15.46 9.12 8.46
CA GLY A 109 15.11 8.37 7.26
C GLY A 109 15.51 6.90 7.37
N TYR A 110 16.67 6.61 7.95
CA TYR A 110 17.23 5.26 8.00
C TYR A 110 17.13 4.60 9.38
N ASP A 111 17.12 5.38 10.46
CA ASP A 111 16.94 4.89 11.83
C ASP A 111 15.46 4.97 12.25
N ARG A 112 14.78 3.82 12.18
CA ARG A 112 13.38 3.69 12.59
C ARG A 112 13.16 3.95 14.09
N LYS A 113 14.14 3.61 14.94
CA LYS A 113 14.01 3.73 16.40
C LYS A 113 14.12 5.19 16.78
N LEU A 114 15.15 5.87 16.28
CA LEU A 114 15.31 7.31 16.46
C LEU A 114 14.09 8.07 15.91
N CYS A 115 13.58 7.69 14.74
CA CYS A 115 12.36 8.29 14.19
C CYS A 115 11.15 8.14 15.12
N ALA A 116 10.97 6.97 15.74
CA ALA A 116 9.87 6.73 16.68
C ALA A 116 10.04 7.52 18.00
N GLU A 117 11.27 7.66 18.49
CA GLU A 117 11.60 8.46 19.67
C GLU A 117 11.30 9.94 19.42
N VAL A 118 11.72 10.49 18.28
CA VAL A 118 11.43 11.89 17.89
C VAL A 118 9.93 12.13 17.72
N VAL A 119 9.19 11.18 17.12
CA VAL A 119 7.73 11.27 17.03
C VAL A 119 7.09 11.28 18.42
N SER A 120 7.53 10.40 19.31
CA SER A 120 7.01 10.33 20.68
C SER A 120 7.28 11.63 21.44
N ALA A 121 8.50 12.17 21.35
CA ALA A 121 8.87 13.44 21.96
C ALA A 121 8.04 14.61 21.43
N PHE A 122 7.87 14.69 20.11
CA PHE A 122 7.02 15.71 19.47
C PHE A 122 5.56 15.61 19.94
N MET A 123 4.99 14.40 19.97
CA MET A 123 3.62 14.18 20.42
C MET A 123 3.44 14.57 21.89
N ALA A 124 4.39 14.18 22.75
CA ALA A 124 4.37 14.50 24.18
C ALA A 124 4.46 16.00 24.43
N GLU A 125 5.29 16.73 23.68
CA GLU A 125 5.44 18.18 23.85
C GLU A 125 4.20 18.94 23.37
N VAL A 126 3.60 18.55 22.24
CA VAL A 126 2.34 19.14 21.77
C VAL A 126 1.23 18.89 22.80
N ASP A 127 1.14 17.67 23.33
CA ASP A 127 0.19 17.31 24.38
C ASP A 127 0.38 18.13 25.65
N ARG A 128 1.63 18.26 26.12
CA ARG A 128 1.99 19.09 27.28
C ARG A 128 1.56 20.54 27.05
N SER A 129 1.92 21.11 25.91
CA SER A 129 1.59 22.49 25.54
C SER A 129 0.08 22.74 25.47
N LEU A 130 -0.67 21.77 24.93
CA LEU A 130 -2.12 21.81 24.93
C LEU A 130 -2.64 21.78 26.36
N ARG A 131 -2.38 20.73 27.16
CA ARG A 131 -2.88 20.62 28.54
C ARG A 131 -2.62 21.84 29.43
N TRP A 132 -1.47 22.51 29.26
CA TRP A 132 -1.17 23.74 29.99
C TRP A 132 -1.97 24.96 29.54
N ARG A 133 -2.11 25.19 28.23
CA ARG A 133 -2.99 26.26 27.71
C ARG A 133 -4.42 26.05 28.18
N ALA A 134 -4.80 24.81 28.13
CA ALA A 134 -6.10 24.29 28.37
C ALA A 134 -6.51 24.54 29.86
N LYS A 135 -5.65 24.14 30.81
CA LYS A 135 -5.75 24.51 32.24
C LYS A 135 -5.95 26.03 32.46
N ARG A 136 -5.17 26.87 31.78
CA ARG A 136 -5.24 28.34 31.95
C ARG A 136 -6.52 28.94 31.37
N GLN A 137 -6.99 28.44 30.24
CA GLN A 137 -8.16 28.98 29.54
C GLN A 137 -9.47 28.53 30.16
N LEU A 138 -9.55 27.29 30.65
CA LEU A 138 -10.76 26.73 31.27
C LEU A 138 -10.77 26.76 32.80
N GLY A 139 -9.69 27.28 33.42
CA GLY A 139 -9.57 27.35 34.89
C GLY A 139 -9.60 25.97 35.55
N LEU A 140 -8.91 24.99 34.98
CA LEU A 140 -8.87 23.63 35.55
C LEU A 140 -8.03 23.58 36.83
N ALA A 141 -8.41 22.73 37.77
CA ALA A 141 -7.65 22.51 39.00
C ALA A 141 -6.28 21.88 38.69
N SER A 142 -6.25 20.89 37.79
CA SER A 142 -5.05 20.20 37.35
C SER A 142 -4.93 20.12 35.82
N VAL A 143 -3.70 20.01 35.32
CA VAL A 143 -3.45 19.66 33.91
C VAL A 143 -3.84 18.21 33.60
N ALA A 144 -4.00 17.37 34.63
CA ALA A 144 -4.48 16.00 34.50
C ALA A 144 -5.96 15.95 34.06
N ASP A 145 -6.72 17.01 34.31
CA ASP A 145 -8.12 17.13 33.92
C ASP A 145 -8.27 17.48 32.42
N ALA A 146 -7.18 17.89 31.76
CA ALA A 146 -7.14 18.23 30.34
C ALA A 146 -6.79 17.00 29.50
N HIS A 147 -7.74 16.54 28.69
CA HIS A 147 -7.56 15.39 27.83
C HIS A 147 -7.19 15.84 26.41
N THR A 148 -6.11 15.26 25.86
CA THR A 148 -5.62 15.53 24.50
C THR A 148 -5.69 14.28 23.63
N GLY A 149 -5.82 14.48 22.32
CA GLY A 149 -5.77 13.39 21.34
C GLY A 149 -5.00 13.82 20.09
N GLY A 150 -4.37 12.86 19.41
CA GLY A 150 -3.67 13.15 18.17
C GLY A 150 -3.23 11.91 17.43
N VAL A 151 -3.11 12.05 16.12
CA VAL A 151 -2.56 11.04 15.22
C VAL A 151 -1.30 11.62 14.60
N ALA A 152 -0.22 10.85 14.57
CA ALA A 152 1.03 11.25 13.91
C ALA A 152 1.19 10.53 12.56
N ALA A 153 1.52 11.27 11.52
CA ALA A 153 1.95 10.77 10.23
C ALA A 153 3.39 11.20 9.97
N VAL A 154 4.25 10.22 9.68
CA VAL A 154 5.63 10.45 9.24
C VAL A 154 5.64 10.52 7.73
N GLN A 155 5.93 11.69 7.17
CA GLN A 155 6.17 11.83 5.74
C GLN A 155 7.68 11.84 5.50
N ARG A 156 8.15 10.98 4.59
CA ARG A 156 9.57 10.75 4.35
C ARG A 156 10.12 11.49 3.14
N THR A 157 9.25 11.95 2.24
CA THR A 157 9.65 12.56 0.98
C THR A 157 8.97 13.89 0.76
N ASP A 158 9.66 14.77 0.04
CA ASP A 158 9.05 15.98 -0.53
C ASP A 158 8.40 15.68 -1.89
N SER A 159 7.83 16.71 -2.53
CA SER A 159 7.21 16.60 -3.86
C SER A 159 8.18 16.20 -4.98
N ALA A 160 9.49 16.37 -4.76
CA ALA A 160 10.55 15.97 -5.68
C ALA A 160 11.13 14.58 -5.33
N LEU A 161 10.49 13.83 -4.43
CA LEU A 161 10.93 12.53 -3.93
C LEU A 161 12.30 12.55 -3.21
N ARG A 162 12.78 13.72 -2.80
CA ARG A 162 13.98 13.84 -1.96
C ARG A 162 13.64 13.43 -0.54
N LEU A 163 14.61 12.82 0.15
CA LEU A 163 14.46 12.48 1.56
C LEU A 163 14.20 13.74 2.40
N ASN A 164 13.00 13.84 2.94
CA ASN A 164 12.55 14.96 3.76
C ASN A 164 11.60 14.45 4.85
N VAL A 165 12.18 13.93 5.93
CA VAL A 165 11.42 13.47 7.08
C VAL A 165 10.80 14.66 7.80
N HIS A 166 9.48 14.72 7.84
CA HIS A 166 8.70 15.69 8.61
C HIS A 166 7.47 15.04 9.21
N LEU A 167 7.06 15.55 10.38
CA LEU A 167 5.97 14.98 11.15
C LEU A 167 4.73 15.83 10.98
N ARG A 168 3.60 15.17 10.70
CA ARG A 168 2.28 15.81 10.62
C ARG A 168 1.41 15.25 11.72
N ARG A 169 0.79 16.12 12.50
CA ARG A 169 -0.17 15.73 13.54
C ARG A 169 -1.50 16.45 13.34
N PRO A 170 -2.53 15.80 12.78
CA PRO A 170 -3.91 16.17 13.07
C PRO A 170 -4.27 15.75 14.51
N GLY A 171 -4.78 16.68 15.30
CA GLY A 171 -5.27 16.40 16.65
C GLY A 171 -6.42 17.33 17.04
N ALA A 172 -7.32 16.84 17.90
CA ALA A 172 -8.42 17.64 18.42
C ALA A 172 -7.87 18.88 19.15
N ASP A 173 -8.41 20.05 18.81
CA ASP A 173 -8.04 21.34 19.40
C ASP A 173 -8.90 21.67 20.63
N GLU A 174 -9.92 20.86 20.93
CA GLU A 174 -10.83 21.13 22.04
C GLU A 174 -10.65 20.17 23.23
N GLU A 175 -10.39 20.85 24.33
CA GLU A 175 -10.11 20.35 25.65
C GLU A 175 -11.34 19.73 26.28
N ARG A 176 -11.29 18.41 26.48
CA ARG A 176 -12.36 17.72 27.18
C ARG A 176 -12.13 17.77 28.68
N ALA A 177 -12.50 18.89 29.30
CA ALA A 177 -12.60 18.97 30.75
C ALA A 177 -13.85 18.20 31.21
N ARG A 178 -13.68 17.07 31.90
CA ARG A 178 -14.78 16.43 32.63
C ARG A 178 -15.10 17.31 33.84
N ARG A 179 -16.03 18.26 33.73
CA ARG A 179 -16.75 18.72 34.92
C ARG A 179 -17.87 17.73 35.19
N SER A 180 -17.89 17.24 36.42
CA SER A 180 -18.89 16.34 37.00
C SER A 180 -20.30 16.53 36.40
N GLY A 181 -20.71 15.57 35.56
CA GLY A 181 -22.12 15.29 35.27
C GLY A 181 -22.80 16.02 34.10
N ALA A 182 -22.19 16.99 33.42
CA ALA A 182 -22.85 17.67 32.29
C ALA A 182 -21.92 17.86 31.09
N ILE A 183 -22.36 17.35 29.93
CA ILE A 183 -21.79 17.68 28.62
C ILE A 183 -22.24 19.11 28.31
N HIS A 184 -21.30 20.04 28.21
CA HIS A 184 -21.59 21.39 27.73
C HIS A 184 -21.39 21.41 26.21
N GLU A 185 -22.49 21.50 25.46
CA GLU A 185 -22.45 21.81 24.03
C GLU A 185 -22.13 23.31 23.88
N PRO A 186 -21.04 23.71 23.22
CA PRO A 186 -20.81 25.12 22.89
C PRO A 186 -21.87 25.57 21.88
N GLY A 187 -22.57 26.66 22.19
CA GLY A 187 -23.64 27.21 21.35
C GLY A 187 -23.21 27.58 19.93
N ASP A 188 -24.12 27.36 18.99
CA ASP A 188 -23.99 27.66 17.56
C ASP A 188 -23.63 29.14 17.29
N GLY A 189 -22.35 29.41 17.07
CA GLY A 189 -21.84 30.65 16.48
C GLY A 189 -21.72 30.53 14.94
N PRO A 190 -21.87 31.63 14.18
CA PRO A 190 -22.15 31.55 12.75
C PRO A 190 -20.96 30.98 11.96
N ALA A 191 -21.19 29.83 11.33
CA ALA A 191 -20.27 29.17 10.42
C ALA A 191 -19.93 30.07 9.23
N GLN A 192 -18.72 30.63 9.22
CA GLN A 192 -18.15 31.24 8.03
C GLN A 192 -17.82 30.14 7.00
N ARG A 193 -18.66 30.07 5.96
CA ARG A 193 -18.48 29.17 4.81
C ARG A 193 -17.24 29.61 4.01
N ALA A 194 -16.08 29.04 4.30
CA ALA A 194 -14.93 29.10 3.41
C ALA A 194 -15.20 28.19 2.20
N ARG A 195 -15.56 28.80 1.06
CA ARG A 195 -15.61 28.12 -0.24
C ARG A 195 -14.19 27.84 -0.70
N HIS A 196 -13.63 26.69 -0.34
CA HIS A 196 -12.43 26.19 -0.99
C HIS A 196 -12.79 25.45 -2.26
N ALA A 197 -12.63 26.15 -3.39
CA ALA A 197 -12.59 25.56 -4.72
C ALA A 197 -11.31 24.70 -4.86
N GLY A 198 -11.34 23.49 -4.32
CA GLY A 198 -10.35 22.47 -4.59
C GLY A 198 -10.62 21.87 -5.96
N ARG A 199 -9.80 22.18 -6.97
CA ARG A 199 -9.70 21.38 -8.20
C ARG A 199 -9.29 19.97 -7.78
N ALA A 200 -10.26 19.07 -7.70
CA ALA A 200 -10.01 17.65 -7.56
C ALA A 200 -9.19 17.20 -8.77
N LEU A 201 -7.95 16.74 -8.53
CA LEU A 201 -7.32 15.79 -9.42
C LEU A 201 -8.21 14.55 -9.39
N SER A 202 -9.08 14.45 -10.39
CA SER A 202 -9.91 13.28 -10.65
C SER A 202 -8.99 12.10 -10.94
N PHE A 203 -8.54 11.39 -9.90
CA PHE A 203 -8.26 9.98 -10.07
C PHE A 203 -9.59 9.37 -10.51
N HIS A 204 -9.66 8.88 -11.74
CA HIS A 204 -10.79 8.09 -12.23
C HIS A 204 -10.88 6.79 -11.43
N LEU A 205 -11.37 6.89 -10.18
CA LEU A 205 -12.04 5.79 -9.53
C LEU A 205 -13.32 5.59 -10.34
N ARG A 206 -13.32 4.58 -11.22
CA ARG A 206 -14.56 4.08 -11.82
C ARG A 206 -15.58 3.98 -10.70
N ARG A 207 -16.77 4.55 -10.90
CA ARG A 207 -17.87 4.39 -9.95
C ARG A 207 -18.08 2.88 -9.79
N PRO A 208 -17.95 2.33 -8.56
CA PRO A 208 -18.15 0.91 -8.36
C PRO A 208 -19.58 0.56 -8.81
N HIS A 209 -19.74 -0.62 -9.41
CA HIS A 209 -21.05 -1.16 -9.76
C HIS A 209 -21.98 -1.10 -8.51
N PRO A 210 -23.28 -0.82 -8.63
CA PRO A 210 -24.18 -0.69 -7.47
C PRO A 210 -24.11 -1.88 -6.49
N CYS A 211 -23.92 -3.11 -6.98
CA CYS A 211 -23.67 -4.30 -6.14
C CYS A 211 -22.34 -4.30 -5.37
N ALA A 212 -21.33 -3.53 -5.81
CA ALA A 212 -20.03 -3.38 -5.14
C ALA A 212 -20.03 -2.30 -4.02
N ALA A 213 -21.12 -1.52 -3.89
CA ALA A 213 -21.27 -0.48 -2.88
C ALA A 213 -21.97 -0.96 -1.58
N LEU A 214 -22.38 -2.23 -1.50
CA LEU A 214 -23.03 -2.78 -0.31
C LEU A 214 -22.00 -3.14 0.77
N PRO A 215 -22.17 -2.70 2.02
CA PRO A 215 -21.31 -3.14 3.12
C PRO A 215 -21.46 -4.64 3.29
N LEU A 216 -20.34 -5.37 3.18
CA LEU A 216 -20.27 -6.80 3.46
C LEU A 216 -20.81 -7.07 4.88
N ARG A 217 -22.08 -7.47 4.98
CA ARG A 217 -22.62 -8.08 6.21
C ARG A 217 -21.81 -9.35 6.43
N ARG A 218 -21.01 -9.38 7.50
CA ARG A 218 -20.37 -10.61 7.99
C ARG A 218 -21.46 -11.61 8.34
N SER A 219 -21.81 -12.48 7.40
CA SER A 219 -22.55 -13.71 7.69
C SER A 219 -21.57 -14.87 7.66
N SER A 220 -21.59 -15.64 8.75
CA SER A 220 -20.77 -16.81 9.03
C SER A 220 -21.05 -17.94 8.03
N ARG A 221 -20.39 -17.95 6.86
CA ARG A 221 -20.44 -19.10 5.95
C ARG A 221 -19.05 -19.61 5.60
N ARG A 222 -18.33 -20.12 6.60
CA ARG A 222 -17.06 -20.86 6.43
C ARG A 222 -17.24 -22.25 5.79
N ALA A 223 -18.47 -22.74 5.62
CA ALA A 223 -18.73 -24.08 5.07
C ALA A 223 -18.77 -24.14 3.53
N HIS A 224 -19.33 -23.13 2.85
CA HIS A 224 -19.50 -23.19 1.38
C HIS A 224 -18.22 -22.97 0.57
N ALA A 225 -17.25 -22.21 1.11
CA ALA A 225 -15.99 -21.95 0.40
C ALA A 225 -15.14 -23.22 0.17
N ARG A 226 -15.28 -24.24 1.03
CA ARG A 226 -14.54 -25.51 0.89
C ARG A 226 -15.11 -26.42 -0.19
N GLN A 227 -16.41 -26.36 -0.47
CA GLN A 227 -17.04 -27.17 -1.52
C GLN A 227 -16.81 -26.59 -2.92
N SER A 228 -16.81 -25.26 -3.07
CA SER A 228 -16.55 -24.61 -4.36
C SER A 228 -15.10 -24.77 -4.83
N ALA A 229 -14.13 -24.78 -3.90
CA ALA A 229 -12.72 -25.01 -4.23
C ALA A 229 -12.43 -26.45 -4.69
N ARG A 230 -13.18 -27.44 -4.18
CA ARG A 230 -13.04 -28.85 -4.62
C ARG A 230 -13.57 -29.06 -6.04
N ARG A 231 -14.72 -28.47 -6.38
CA ARG A 231 -15.30 -28.55 -7.74
C ARG A 231 -14.43 -27.85 -8.78
N ALA A 232 -13.84 -26.70 -8.44
CA ALA A 232 -12.90 -25.99 -9.33
C ALA A 232 -11.60 -26.78 -9.57
N GLY A 233 -11.13 -27.55 -8.57
CA GLY A 233 -9.98 -28.44 -8.73
C GLY A 233 -10.27 -29.67 -9.60
N GLU A 234 -11.48 -30.21 -9.53
CA GLU A 234 -11.92 -31.35 -10.35
C GLU A 234 -12.14 -30.97 -11.82
N ASP A 235 -12.63 -29.75 -12.10
CA ASP A 235 -12.82 -29.25 -13.46
C ASP A 235 -11.49 -28.91 -14.16
N LEU A 236 -10.49 -28.42 -13.41
CA LEU A 236 -9.14 -28.18 -13.94
C LEU A 236 -8.42 -29.48 -14.29
N ALA A 237 -8.54 -30.51 -13.44
CA ALA A 237 -7.97 -31.84 -13.69
C ALA A 237 -8.62 -32.54 -14.89
N ARG A 238 -9.92 -32.32 -15.15
CA ARG A 238 -10.62 -32.84 -16.33
C ARG A 238 -10.18 -32.17 -17.62
N GLN A 239 -9.87 -30.87 -17.59
CA GLN A 239 -9.36 -30.15 -18.76
C GLN A 239 -7.92 -30.56 -19.13
N GLU A 240 -7.07 -30.84 -18.14
CA GLU A 240 -5.71 -31.36 -18.38
C GLU A 240 -5.71 -32.79 -18.93
N ALA A 241 -6.65 -33.65 -18.51
CA ALA A 241 -6.82 -35.00 -19.04
C ALA A 241 -7.33 -34.99 -20.50
N ALA A 242 -8.22 -34.07 -20.85
CA ALA A 242 -8.72 -33.91 -22.23
C ALA A 242 -7.65 -33.37 -23.20
N GLY A 243 -6.73 -32.52 -22.71
CA GLY A 243 -5.61 -31.99 -23.49
C GLY A 243 -4.54 -33.02 -23.88
N ARG A 244 -4.45 -34.17 -23.19
CA ARG A 244 -3.49 -35.25 -23.53
C ARG A 244 -3.98 -36.20 -24.63
N VAL A 245 -5.25 -36.15 -25.03
CA VAL A 245 -5.81 -37.09 -26.02
C VAL A 245 -5.55 -36.65 -27.47
N HIS A 246 -5.12 -35.41 -27.72
CA HIS A 246 -4.89 -34.89 -29.08
C HIS A 246 -3.42 -34.80 -29.55
N ALA A 247 -2.45 -35.25 -28.74
CA ALA A 247 -1.05 -35.37 -29.15
C ALA A 247 -0.68 -36.84 -29.41
N GLY A 248 -1.24 -37.44 -30.47
CA GLY A 248 -0.96 -38.84 -30.78
C GLY A 248 -1.59 -39.32 -32.08
N ARG A 249 -1.12 -38.82 -33.23
CA ARG A 249 -1.34 -39.45 -34.55
C ARG A 249 -0.38 -38.88 -35.60
N SER A 250 0.90 -39.22 -35.52
CA SER A 250 1.79 -39.21 -36.70
C SER A 250 1.68 -40.56 -37.40
N ARG A 251 1.19 -40.51 -38.66
CA ARG A 251 1.03 -41.68 -39.53
C ARG A 251 2.38 -42.29 -39.89
N SER A 252 2.50 -43.60 -39.72
CA SER A 252 3.57 -44.45 -40.24
C SER A 252 3.34 -44.78 -41.71
N CYS A 253 4.42 -44.82 -42.51
CA CYS A 253 4.53 -45.62 -43.73
C CYS A 253 5.98 -46.12 -43.91
N PRO A 254 6.20 -47.22 -44.66
CA PRO A 254 7.15 -48.28 -44.28
C PRO A 254 8.44 -48.32 -45.12
N GLY A 255 9.46 -49.02 -44.62
CA GLY A 255 10.58 -49.52 -45.44
C GLY A 255 11.93 -49.51 -44.72
N ARG A 256 12.39 -50.69 -44.29
CA ARG A 256 13.80 -51.02 -43.96
C ARG A 256 14.41 -51.78 -45.15
N PRO A 257 15.74 -51.74 -45.35
CA PRO A 257 16.60 -52.82 -44.82
C PRO A 257 17.87 -52.26 -44.13
N GLU A 258 18.28 -52.79 -42.96
CA GLU A 258 19.36 -53.79 -42.77
C GLU A 258 20.73 -53.40 -43.38
N ASP A 259 21.73 -53.09 -42.54
CA ASP A 259 22.85 -53.98 -42.20
C ASP A 259 23.97 -53.23 -41.41
N GLN A 260 24.78 -54.01 -40.69
CA GLN A 260 26.15 -53.77 -40.20
C GLN A 260 26.42 -53.26 -38.77
N ARG A 261 26.60 -54.30 -37.93
CA ARG A 261 27.42 -54.55 -36.74
C ARG A 261 28.78 -53.79 -36.62
N ARG A 262 29.31 -53.86 -35.38
CA ARG A 262 30.71 -53.71 -34.91
C ARG A 262 31.22 -52.26 -34.86
N ASP A 263 32.13 -51.85 -33.98
CA ASP A 263 32.84 -52.40 -32.82
C ASP A 263 33.51 -51.21 -32.10
N ASP A 264 33.91 -51.44 -30.86
CA ASP A 264 35.14 -50.94 -30.22
C ASP A 264 35.42 -49.43 -29.95
N ARG A 265 35.60 -49.18 -28.64
CA ARG A 265 36.78 -48.59 -27.97
C ARG A 265 37.10 -47.10 -28.09
N ARG A 266 37.31 -46.54 -26.88
CA ARG A 266 38.37 -45.61 -26.43
C ARG A 266 38.59 -44.33 -27.26
N CYS A 267 38.40 -43.19 -26.60
CA CYS A 267 39.56 -42.40 -26.15
C CYS A 267 39.15 -41.34 -25.12
N ALA A 268 39.80 -41.39 -23.97
CA ALA A 268 39.91 -40.30 -23.03
C ALA A 268 41.28 -39.66 -23.23
N SER A 269 41.33 -38.33 -23.37
CA SER A 269 42.45 -37.45 -23.00
C SER A 269 42.06 -36.01 -23.34
N ASN A 270 41.75 -35.17 -22.36
CA ASN A 270 42.67 -34.21 -21.73
C ASN A 270 43.50 -33.38 -22.73
N SER A 271 43.27 -32.07 -22.78
CA SER A 271 44.33 -31.07 -22.57
C SER A 271 43.76 -29.64 -22.46
N THR A 272 44.30 -28.95 -21.47
CA THR A 272 44.14 -27.55 -21.09
C THR A 272 45.04 -26.64 -21.95
N GLN A 273 44.78 -25.32 -21.89
CA GLN A 273 45.63 -24.19 -22.33
C GLN A 273 45.56 -23.91 -23.85
N ARG A 274 45.40 -22.67 -24.34
CA ARG A 274 45.60 -21.31 -23.83
C ARG A 274 44.74 -20.35 -24.63
#